data_AF-A0A087T9U9-F1
#
_entry.id   AF-A0A087T9U9-F1
#
_cell.length_a   1.000
_cell.length_b   1.000
_cell.length_c   1.000
_cell.angle_alpha   90.00
_cell.angle_beta   90.00
_cell.angle_gamma   90.00
#
_symmetry.space_group_name_H-M   'P 1'
#
loop_
_entity.id
_entity.type
_entity.pdbx_description
1 polymer ?
#
loop_
_entity_poly.entity_id
_entity_poly.type
_entity_poly.pdbx_seq_one_letter_code
_entity_poly.pdbx_strand_id
1 'polypeptide(L)'
;MVVSRYPNEEPVLKPNVKYVANMHGNEAVGRELMLHLITYLINNYYTDNYVRWLVDTTRIHIMPSMNPDGFESAIEGQCSGGQGRYNARGFDLNRNFPDFFKSNNKQQQPETKSVRDWLESTQFVLSGNLHGGALVASYPFDNEATSMFSTFSSPSLTPDDDVFRHLAAVYSFNHENMHLGIPCRDGTPGFPNGTTNGAAWYPLTGGMQDYNYVWGGTMEVTFEISCCKFPRSTELPRYWQENRKGLLHFLGEVHKGVKGFVKDSSNNPIPKAALKIRGRDMTFYSTKRGEFWRILLPGSYIIEARAEGYKQSEAEFIVTSQEVTMQNITMYPTRVVSDQSQVSSEGPWDKLLDNGQEIIPTAGPTVSGDSSTDLNHLDTNEKYDESAEKLPAASELDEDEYASGIGSSKEEEKFKLNLTDLAFPPTADAVSAASIMDGHICLIWLRSYCAVLITLSLSWRFYL
;
A
#
# COMPACT_ATOMS: atom_id res chain seq x y z
N MET A 1 0.13 6.28 -14.35
CA MET A 1 -0.37 7.60 -14.81
C MET A 1 -0.83 8.41 -13.60
N VAL A 2 -0.70 9.74 -13.60
CA VAL A 2 -1.16 10.61 -12.50
C VAL A 2 -2.33 11.48 -12.98
N VAL A 3 -3.45 11.47 -12.25
CA VAL A 3 -4.59 12.37 -12.45
C VAL A 3 -4.61 13.36 -11.30
N SER A 4 -4.42 14.64 -11.62
CA SER A 4 -4.48 15.74 -10.65
C SER A 4 -4.63 17.06 -11.38
N ARG A 5 -5.15 18.09 -10.72
CA ARG A 5 -5.26 19.45 -11.28
C ARG A 5 -3.91 20.01 -11.78
N TYR A 6 -2.83 19.70 -11.05
CA TYR A 6 -1.45 20.05 -11.37
C TYR A 6 -0.59 18.78 -11.36
N PRO A 7 -0.59 17.99 -12.44
CA PRO A 7 0.03 16.66 -12.43
C PRO A 7 1.56 16.70 -12.34
N ASN A 8 2.17 17.76 -12.87
CA ASN A 8 3.62 17.96 -12.88
C ASN A 8 4.15 18.68 -11.63
N GLU A 9 3.27 19.07 -10.71
CA GLU A 9 3.63 19.79 -9.49
C GLU A 9 3.24 18.97 -8.26
N GLU A 10 4.01 19.07 -7.19
CA GLU A 10 3.69 18.47 -5.90
C GLU A 10 3.26 19.55 -4.90
N PRO A 11 1.99 20.02 -4.94
CA PRO A 11 1.49 20.92 -3.90
C PRO A 11 1.68 20.33 -2.51
N VAL A 12 1.98 21.22 -1.56
CA VAL A 12 2.21 20.84 -0.18
C VAL A 12 0.90 20.36 0.47
N LEU A 13 0.98 19.32 1.30
CA LEU A 13 -0.13 18.68 2.00
C LEU A 13 -1.24 18.10 1.10
N LYS A 14 -0.99 18.01 -0.21
CA LYS A 14 -1.85 17.32 -1.17
C LYS A 14 -1.50 15.82 -1.15
N PRO A 15 -2.39 14.94 -0.63
CA PRO A 15 -2.05 13.54 -0.44
C PRO A 15 -1.90 12.80 -1.78
N ASN A 16 -0.99 11.82 -1.82
CA ASN A 16 -0.92 10.86 -2.91
C ASN A 16 -1.73 9.61 -2.55
N VAL A 17 -2.57 9.17 -3.49
CA VAL A 17 -3.30 7.90 -3.45
C VAL A 17 -2.89 7.09 -4.66
N LYS A 18 -2.87 5.76 -4.54
CA LYS A 18 -2.68 4.90 -5.72
C LYS A 18 -3.72 3.79 -5.85
N TYR A 19 -4.02 3.45 -7.09
CA TYR A 19 -4.57 2.16 -7.45
C TYR A 19 -3.56 1.37 -8.28
N VAL A 20 -3.43 0.09 -7.93
CA VAL A 20 -2.67 -0.90 -8.69
C VAL A 20 -3.63 -1.99 -9.12
N ALA A 21 -3.56 -2.43 -10.37
CA ALA A 21 -4.40 -3.53 -10.84
C ALA A 21 -3.58 -4.56 -11.61
N ASN A 22 -4.18 -5.74 -11.77
CA ASN A 22 -3.67 -6.75 -12.69
C ASN A 22 -2.22 -7.15 -12.39
N MET A 23 -1.91 -7.31 -11.10
CA MET A 23 -0.67 -7.93 -10.65
C MET A 23 -0.65 -9.44 -10.89
N HIS A 24 -1.84 -10.05 -10.90
CA HIS A 24 -2.06 -11.31 -11.60
C HIS A 24 -2.63 -10.98 -12.99
N GLY A 25 -1.90 -11.36 -14.03
CA GLY A 25 -2.23 -10.95 -15.40
C GLY A 25 -3.58 -11.47 -15.90
N ASN A 26 -4.02 -12.65 -15.45
CA ASN A 26 -5.33 -13.21 -15.78
C ASN A 26 -6.50 -12.64 -14.97
N GLU A 27 -6.25 -11.75 -14.01
CA GLU A 27 -7.28 -11.04 -13.24
C GLU A 27 -7.52 -9.68 -13.92
N ALA A 28 -8.28 -9.72 -15.01
CA ALA A 28 -8.31 -8.69 -16.04
C ALA A 28 -9.25 -7.51 -15.73
N VAL A 29 -10.30 -7.73 -14.94
CA VAL A 29 -11.33 -6.69 -14.71
C VAL A 29 -10.74 -5.42 -14.12
N GLY A 30 -9.84 -5.54 -13.14
CA GLY A 30 -9.19 -4.39 -12.50
C GLY A 30 -8.42 -3.52 -13.49
N ARG A 31 -7.76 -4.13 -14.49
CA ARG A 31 -7.01 -3.41 -15.54
C ARG A 31 -7.93 -2.47 -16.31
N GLU A 32 -9.05 -3.00 -16.78
CA GLU A 32 -10.00 -2.23 -17.56
C GLU A 32 -10.69 -1.16 -16.69
N LEU A 33 -11.09 -1.50 -15.45
CA LEU A 33 -11.69 -0.51 -14.54
C LEU A 33 -10.75 0.67 -14.26
N MET A 34 -9.44 0.45 -14.20
CA MET A 34 -8.47 1.53 -14.05
C MET A 34 -8.44 2.46 -15.27
N LEU A 35 -8.51 1.92 -16.49
CA LEU A 35 -8.61 2.73 -17.71
C LEU A 35 -9.93 3.51 -17.79
N HIS A 36 -11.04 2.87 -17.38
CA HIS A 36 -12.35 3.51 -17.29
C HIS A 36 -12.38 4.61 -16.22
N LEU A 37 -11.76 4.40 -15.05
CA LEU A 37 -11.66 5.40 -13.99
C LEU A 37 -10.89 6.64 -14.46
N ILE A 38 -9.76 6.45 -15.15
CA ILE A 38 -9.00 7.53 -15.77
C ILE A 38 -9.89 8.40 -16.66
N THR A 39 -10.59 7.75 -17.59
CA THR A 39 -11.48 8.42 -18.53
C THR A 39 -12.63 9.13 -17.81
N TYR A 40 -13.20 8.49 -16.79
CA TYR A 40 -14.28 9.05 -16.00
C TYR A 40 -13.87 10.32 -15.24
N LEU A 41 -12.72 10.30 -14.55
CA LEU A 41 -12.21 11.44 -13.79
C LEU A 41 -11.95 12.64 -14.71
N ILE A 42 -11.36 12.41 -15.89
CA ILE A 42 -11.06 13.48 -16.85
C ILE A 42 -12.36 14.06 -17.44
N ASN A 43 -13.25 13.20 -17.93
CA ASN A 43 -14.45 13.65 -18.64
C ASN A 43 -15.47 14.32 -17.71
N ASN A 44 -15.46 13.99 -16.41
CA ASN A 44 -16.42 14.53 -15.45
C ASN A 44 -15.85 15.68 -14.58
N TYR A 45 -14.60 16.10 -14.79
CA TYR A 45 -13.98 17.18 -14.01
C TYR A 45 -14.79 18.50 -14.04
N TYR A 46 -15.41 18.82 -15.18
CA TYR A 46 -16.20 20.05 -15.33
C TYR A 46 -17.69 19.88 -15.00
N THR A 47 -18.17 18.67 -14.77
CA THR A 47 -19.61 18.38 -14.62
C THR A 47 -19.99 17.76 -13.27
N ASP A 48 -19.06 17.07 -12.61
CA ASP A 48 -19.28 16.41 -11.33
C ASP A 48 -18.42 17.09 -10.24
N ASN A 49 -19.09 17.65 -9.23
CA ASN A 49 -18.43 18.40 -8.15
C ASN A 49 -17.54 17.51 -7.27
N TYR A 50 -17.93 16.26 -7.05
CA TYR A 50 -17.14 15.33 -6.24
C TYR A 50 -15.88 14.90 -7.01
N VAL A 51 -16.00 14.60 -8.30
CA VAL A 51 -14.84 14.33 -9.17
C VAL A 51 -13.91 15.52 -9.24
N ARG A 52 -14.44 16.75 -9.41
CA ARG A 52 -13.63 17.97 -9.38
C ARG A 52 -12.85 18.09 -8.08
N TRP A 53 -13.54 17.95 -6.94
CA TRP A 53 -12.93 18.00 -5.62
C TRP A 53 -11.82 16.96 -5.48
N LEU A 54 -12.04 15.70 -5.89
CA LEU A 54 -11.01 14.66 -5.87
C LEU A 54 -9.77 15.05 -6.68
N VAL A 55 -9.94 15.52 -7.92
CA VAL A 55 -8.81 15.87 -8.81
C VAL A 55 -8.07 17.14 -8.32
N ASP A 56 -8.80 18.10 -7.76
CA ASP A 56 -8.24 19.34 -7.21
C ASP A 56 -7.48 19.11 -5.90
N THR A 57 -7.94 18.19 -5.06
CA THR A 57 -7.41 17.98 -3.71
C THR A 57 -6.54 16.74 -3.54
N THR A 58 -6.49 15.82 -4.52
CA THR A 58 -5.71 14.57 -4.46
C THR A 58 -4.76 14.44 -5.65
N ARG A 59 -3.58 13.84 -5.42
CA ARG A 59 -2.73 13.30 -6.50
C ARG A 59 -3.05 11.82 -6.65
N ILE A 60 -3.83 11.46 -7.67
CA ILE A 60 -4.33 10.10 -7.88
C ILE A 60 -3.41 9.39 -8.88
N HIS A 61 -2.72 8.36 -8.43
CA HIS A 61 -1.85 7.55 -9.27
C HIS A 61 -2.56 6.26 -9.67
N ILE A 62 -2.56 5.93 -10.94
CA ILE A 62 -3.26 4.75 -11.47
C ILE A 62 -2.27 3.92 -12.29
N MET A 63 -2.10 2.66 -11.89
CA MET A 63 -1.33 1.63 -12.58
C MET A 63 -2.30 0.53 -13.05
N PRO A 64 -2.77 0.57 -14.32
CA PRO A 64 -3.73 -0.41 -14.81
C PRO A 64 -3.20 -1.85 -14.84
N SER A 65 -1.89 -2.04 -15.06
CA SER A 65 -1.29 -3.37 -15.07
C SER A 65 0.10 -3.35 -14.46
N MET A 66 0.25 -4.07 -13.36
CA MET A 66 1.55 -4.37 -12.76
C MET A 66 2.23 -5.57 -13.43
N ASN A 67 1.46 -6.51 -13.99
CA ASN A 67 1.96 -7.70 -14.70
C ASN A 67 1.43 -7.76 -16.14
N PRO A 68 1.92 -6.89 -17.04
CA PRO A 68 1.47 -6.87 -18.42
C PRO A 68 1.83 -8.16 -19.16
N ASP A 69 3.00 -8.75 -18.92
CA ASP A 69 3.43 -10.00 -19.56
C ASP A 69 2.48 -11.17 -19.24
N GLY A 70 2.06 -11.27 -17.96
CA GLY A 70 1.05 -12.23 -17.54
C GLY A 70 -0.28 -12.01 -18.28
N PHE A 71 -0.72 -10.76 -18.41
CA PHE A 71 -1.96 -10.42 -19.10
C PHE A 71 -1.94 -10.81 -20.58
N GLU A 72 -0.86 -10.54 -21.31
CA GLU A 72 -0.74 -10.91 -22.72
C GLU A 72 -0.76 -12.44 -22.94
N SER A 73 -0.40 -13.22 -21.91
CA SER A 73 -0.47 -14.68 -21.95
C SER A 73 -1.80 -15.27 -21.44
N ALA A 74 -2.68 -14.44 -20.89
CA ALA A 74 -3.98 -14.86 -20.37
C ALA A 74 -5.02 -14.95 -21.48
N ILE A 75 -6.09 -15.72 -21.24
CA ILE A 75 -7.11 -16.02 -22.25
C ILE A 75 -8.47 -15.48 -21.79
N GLU A 76 -9.08 -14.62 -22.61
CA GLU A 76 -10.42 -14.09 -22.37
C GLU A 76 -11.47 -15.21 -22.24
N GLY A 77 -12.37 -15.07 -21.27
CA GLY A 77 -13.40 -16.05 -20.95
C GLY A 77 -12.96 -17.11 -19.94
N GLN A 78 -11.70 -17.16 -19.51
CA GLN A 78 -11.25 -18.06 -18.45
C GLN A 78 -11.55 -17.48 -17.06
N CYS A 79 -12.61 -18.00 -16.42
CA CYS A 79 -13.05 -17.50 -15.12
C CYS A 79 -12.29 -18.08 -13.93
N SER A 80 -11.70 -19.27 -14.03
CA SER A 80 -11.00 -19.95 -12.95
C SER A 80 -9.69 -20.55 -13.44
N GLY A 81 -8.63 -20.41 -12.63
CA GLY A 81 -7.29 -20.86 -13.02
C GLY A 81 -6.79 -20.17 -14.29
N GLY A 82 -6.06 -20.91 -15.13
CA GLY A 82 -5.57 -20.44 -16.42
C GLY A 82 -4.15 -19.88 -16.43
N GLN A 83 -3.62 -19.70 -17.64
CA GLN A 83 -2.33 -19.07 -17.89
C GLN A 83 -2.40 -17.57 -17.59
N GLY A 84 -1.26 -16.96 -17.27
CA GLY A 84 -1.13 -15.51 -17.13
C GLY A 84 -1.27 -14.94 -15.73
N ARG A 85 -1.45 -15.78 -14.70
CA ARG A 85 -1.37 -15.31 -13.30
C ARG A 85 0.03 -14.79 -12.95
N TYR A 86 1.04 -15.61 -13.18
CA TYR A 86 2.42 -15.33 -12.81
C TYR A 86 3.07 -14.32 -13.76
N ASN A 87 4.20 -13.73 -13.36
CA ASN A 87 5.00 -12.90 -14.27
C ASN A 87 5.70 -13.76 -15.34
N ALA A 88 6.43 -13.14 -16.28
CA ALA A 88 7.14 -13.84 -17.36
C ALA A 88 8.16 -14.90 -16.88
N ARG A 89 8.59 -14.84 -15.61
CA ARG A 89 9.53 -15.79 -14.99
C ARG A 89 8.84 -16.86 -14.12
N GLY A 90 7.50 -16.91 -14.13
CA GLY A 90 6.74 -17.89 -13.35
C GLY A 90 6.61 -17.57 -11.86
N PHE A 91 6.91 -16.35 -11.42
CA PHE A 91 6.76 -15.93 -10.03
C PHE A 91 5.39 -15.29 -9.77
N ASP A 92 4.81 -15.59 -8.60
CA ASP A 92 3.62 -14.89 -8.11
C ASP A 92 4.06 -13.56 -7.49
N LEU A 93 3.69 -12.45 -8.13
CA LEU A 93 4.07 -11.12 -7.67
C LEU A 93 3.45 -10.78 -6.30
N ASN A 94 2.29 -11.35 -5.96
CA ASN A 94 1.67 -11.21 -4.65
C ASN A 94 2.17 -12.26 -3.65
N ARG A 95 3.34 -12.84 -3.90
CA ARG A 95 4.15 -13.62 -2.95
C ARG A 95 5.62 -13.21 -2.99
N ASN A 96 5.96 -12.08 -3.60
CA ASN A 96 7.34 -11.69 -3.91
C ASN A 96 7.85 -10.49 -3.11
N PHE A 97 6.99 -9.82 -2.34
CA PHE A 97 7.40 -8.72 -1.47
C PHE A 97 8.04 -9.24 -0.17
N PRO A 98 8.93 -8.47 0.47
CA PRO A 98 9.33 -8.72 1.85
C PRO A 98 8.10 -8.89 2.75
N ASP A 99 8.18 -9.84 3.69
CA ASP A 99 7.09 -10.18 4.59
C ASP A 99 7.46 -9.82 6.03
N PHE A 100 6.47 -9.30 6.77
CA PHE A 100 6.69 -8.76 8.11
C PHE A 100 6.87 -9.87 9.16
N PHE A 101 6.27 -11.03 8.93
CA PHE A 101 6.23 -12.12 9.90
C PHE A 101 7.27 -13.21 9.61
N LYS A 102 7.62 -13.42 8.34
CA LYS A 102 8.52 -14.49 7.90
C LYS A 102 9.53 -13.96 6.87
N SER A 103 10.72 -14.55 6.83
CA SER A 103 11.68 -14.20 5.78
C SER A 103 11.16 -14.68 4.41
N ASN A 104 10.99 -13.77 3.47
CA ASN A 104 10.67 -14.12 2.08
C ASN A 104 11.95 -14.10 1.24
N ASN A 105 12.56 -15.27 1.06
CA ASN A 105 13.84 -15.41 0.36
C ASN A 105 13.71 -15.63 -1.15
N LYS A 106 12.51 -15.42 -1.72
CA LYS A 106 12.29 -15.55 -3.17
C LYS A 106 13.10 -14.48 -3.92
N GLN A 107 13.59 -14.85 -5.11
CA GLN A 107 14.25 -13.90 -5.99
C GLN A 107 13.29 -12.75 -6.31
N GLN A 108 13.73 -11.52 -6.04
CA GLN A 108 12.94 -10.34 -6.34
C GLN A 108 12.75 -10.20 -7.85
N GLN A 109 11.51 -9.95 -8.25
CA GLN A 109 11.13 -9.73 -9.64
C GLN A 109 11.19 -8.24 -10.02
N PRO A 110 11.41 -7.91 -11.31
CA PRO A 110 11.52 -6.52 -11.75
C PRO A 110 10.26 -5.70 -11.46
N GLU A 111 9.07 -6.28 -11.57
CA GLU A 111 7.78 -5.64 -11.28
C GLU A 111 7.69 -5.30 -9.79
N THR A 112 7.99 -6.26 -8.93
CA THR A 112 8.04 -6.07 -7.47
C THR A 112 9.07 -5.01 -7.08
N LYS A 113 10.27 -5.03 -7.68
CA LYS A 113 11.28 -3.98 -7.44
C LYS A 113 10.75 -2.61 -7.83
N SER A 114 10.13 -2.49 -9.00
CA SER A 114 9.62 -1.20 -9.51
C SER A 114 8.54 -0.61 -8.60
N VAL A 115 7.63 -1.44 -8.06
CA VAL A 115 6.63 -0.98 -7.11
C VAL A 115 7.25 -0.57 -5.77
N ARG A 116 8.28 -1.28 -5.29
CA ARG A 116 9.02 -0.90 -4.08
C ARG A 116 9.74 0.44 -4.23
N ASP A 117 10.47 0.61 -5.33
CA ASP A 117 11.17 1.87 -5.65
C ASP A 117 10.15 3.02 -5.77
N TRP A 118 8.99 2.75 -6.37
CA TRP A 118 7.91 3.74 -6.49
C TRP A 118 7.36 4.15 -5.12
N LEU A 119 7.09 3.19 -4.23
CA LEU A 119 6.66 3.45 -2.85
C LEU A 119 7.70 4.23 -2.05
N GLU A 120 9.00 3.98 -2.26
CA GLU A 120 10.08 4.74 -1.62
C GLU A 120 10.19 6.17 -2.15
N SER A 121 9.93 6.37 -3.44
CA SER A 121 10.03 7.69 -4.09
C SER A 121 8.86 8.63 -3.78
N THR A 122 7.67 8.08 -3.48
CA THR A 122 6.42 8.83 -3.34
C THR A 122 5.72 8.44 -2.05
N GLN A 123 5.46 9.40 -1.17
CA GLN A 123 4.70 9.15 0.06
C GLN A 123 3.21 8.96 -0.27
N PHE A 124 2.80 7.70 -0.40
CA PHE A 124 1.40 7.31 -0.51
C PHE A 124 0.73 7.24 0.86
N VAL A 125 -0.51 7.70 0.93
CA VAL A 125 -1.32 7.69 2.15
C VAL A 125 -2.31 6.53 2.11
N LEU A 126 -3.01 6.38 0.99
CA LEU A 126 -4.02 5.35 0.74
C LEU A 126 -3.66 4.59 -0.54
N SER A 127 -3.98 3.29 -0.57
CA SER A 127 -3.78 2.44 -1.74
C SER A 127 -4.90 1.41 -1.88
N GLY A 128 -5.22 1.04 -3.12
CA GLY A 128 -6.04 -0.13 -3.40
C GLY A 128 -5.38 -1.00 -4.46
N ASN A 129 -5.33 -2.31 -4.24
CA ASN A 129 -4.88 -3.26 -5.26
C ASN A 129 -6.06 -4.13 -5.72
N LEU A 130 -6.25 -4.26 -7.04
CA LEU A 130 -7.44 -4.90 -7.61
C LEU A 130 -7.14 -6.28 -8.19
N HIS A 131 -7.99 -7.23 -7.81
CA HIS A 131 -7.91 -8.66 -8.08
C HIS A 131 -9.23 -9.23 -8.61
N GLY A 132 -9.18 -10.49 -9.05
CA GLY A 132 -10.34 -11.27 -9.45
C GLY A 132 -10.21 -12.74 -9.04
N GLY A 133 -11.37 -13.38 -8.90
CA GLY A 133 -11.53 -14.75 -8.42
C GLY A 133 -12.45 -14.85 -7.21
N ALA A 134 -12.72 -13.74 -6.53
CA ALA A 134 -13.70 -13.61 -5.47
C ALA A 134 -14.46 -12.27 -5.58
N LEU A 135 -15.37 -12.01 -4.63
CA LEU A 135 -16.08 -10.74 -4.49
C LEU A 135 -16.04 -10.28 -3.03
N VAL A 136 -14.98 -9.57 -2.65
CA VAL A 136 -14.71 -9.16 -1.25
C VAL A 136 -13.65 -8.06 -1.18
N ALA A 137 -13.76 -7.15 -0.21
CA ALA A 137 -12.68 -6.27 0.19
C ALA A 137 -11.87 -6.92 1.34
N SER A 138 -10.66 -7.36 1.02
CA SER A 138 -9.72 -7.97 1.98
C SER A 138 -8.77 -6.92 2.54
N TYR A 139 -8.59 -6.92 3.87
CA TYR A 139 -7.75 -5.95 4.57
C TYR A 139 -6.66 -6.62 5.42
N PRO A 140 -5.57 -5.91 5.75
CA PRO A 140 -4.42 -6.49 6.42
C PRO A 140 -4.72 -6.98 7.85
N PHE A 141 -3.87 -7.84 8.41
CA PHE A 141 -2.73 -8.48 7.73
C PHE A 141 -3.17 -9.68 6.88
N ASP A 142 -2.44 -9.91 5.80
CA ASP A 142 -2.56 -11.09 4.95
C ASP A 142 -1.85 -12.32 5.52
N ASN A 143 -0.85 -12.11 6.39
CA ASN A 143 -0.09 -13.18 7.03
C ASN A 143 -0.20 -13.11 8.56
N GLU A 144 0.28 -14.15 9.22
CA GLU A 144 0.34 -14.25 10.68
C GLU A 144 1.71 -14.73 11.15
N ALA A 145 2.10 -14.32 12.36
CA ALA A 145 3.23 -14.92 13.06
C ALA A 145 2.88 -16.39 13.33
N THR A 146 3.67 -17.33 12.79
CA THR A 146 3.39 -18.77 12.92
C THR A 146 3.23 -19.15 14.39
N SER A 147 2.00 -19.38 14.84
CA SER A 147 1.76 -20.11 16.08
C SER A 147 1.87 -21.58 15.74
N MET A 148 2.80 -22.29 16.39
CA MET A 148 3.03 -23.73 16.23
C MET A 148 1.77 -24.58 16.55
N PHE A 149 0.68 -23.96 17.00
CA PHE A 149 -0.56 -24.58 17.48
C PHE A 149 -1.86 -24.01 16.89
N SER A 150 -1.83 -23.23 15.80
CA SER A 150 -3.08 -22.77 15.16
C SER A 150 -3.56 -23.74 14.09
N THR A 151 -4.63 -24.48 14.38
CA THR A 151 -5.28 -25.40 13.43
C THR A 151 -6.32 -24.70 12.54
N PHE A 152 -6.58 -23.40 12.76
CA PHE A 152 -7.61 -22.63 12.05
C PHE A 152 -7.13 -21.22 11.71
N SER A 153 -7.43 -20.75 10.49
CA SER A 153 -7.17 -19.37 10.05
C SER A 153 -7.85 -18.38 10.99
N SER A 154 -7.07 -17.64 11.79
CA SER A 154 -7.57 -16.61 12.70
C SER A 154 -7.26 -15.22 12.14
N PRO A 155 -8.03 -14.19 12.48
CA PRO A 155 -7.71 -12.82 12.08
C PRO A 155 -6.35 -12.37 12.59
N SER A 156 -5.52 -11.85 11.70
CA SER A 156 -4.23 -11.21 12.03
C SER A 156 -4.43 -9.70 12.00
N LEU A 157 -4.70 -9.12 13.16
CA LEU A 157 -5.16 -7.73 13.26
C LEU A 157 -3.99 -6.73 13.17
N THR A 158 -4.21 -5.61 12.49
CA THR A 158 -3.27 -4.49 12.51
C THR A 158 -3.49 -3.59 13.72
N PRO A 159 -2.50 -2.76 14.12
CA PRO A 159 -2.73 -1.67 15.06
C PRO A 159 -3.78 -0.62 14.62
N ASP A 160 -4.17 -0.61 13.34
CA ASP A 160 -5.18 0.28 12.76
C ASP A 160 -6.37 -0.52 12.19
N ASP A 161 -6.73 -1.66 12.81
CA ASP A 161 -7.80 -2.56 12.34
C ASP A 161 -9.13 -1.83 12.16
N ASP A 162 -9.45 -0.89 13.05
CA ASP A 162 -10.63 -0.04 12.97
C ASP A 162 -10.69 0.75 11.65
N VAL A 163 -9.57 1.37 11.27
CA VAL A 163 -9.44 2.13 10.02
C VAL A 163 -9.52 1.18 8.82
N PHE A 164 -8.84 0.04 8.84
CA PHE A 164 -8.85 -0.90 7.72
C PHE A 164 -10.21 -1.54 7.48
N ARG A 165 -10.93 -1.92 8.54
CA ARG A 165 -12.32 -2.39 8.44
C ARG A 165 -13.23 -1.33 7.85
N HIS A 166 -13.07 -0.08 8.28
CA HIS A 166 -13.79 1.06 7.72
C HIS A 166 -13.48 1.26 6.23
N LEU A 167 -12.20 1.26 5.84
CA LEU A 167 -11.76 1.41 4.45
C LEU A 167 -12.30 0.29 3.55
N ALA A 168 -12.26 -0.97 4.00
CA ALA A 168 -12.83 -2.10 3.28
C ALA A 168 -14.36 -1.99 3.15
N ALA A 169 -15.05 -1.57 4.23
CA ALA A 169 -16.49 -1.36 4.22
C ALA A 169 -16.91 -0.23 3.27
N VAL A 170 -16.16 0.88 3.20
CA VAL A 170 -16.45 1.97 2.26
C VAL A 170 -16.54 1.46 0.82
N TYR A 171 -15.62 0.59 0.40
CA TYR A 171 -15.69 0.00 -0.94
C TYR A 171 -16.85 -0.98 -1.06
N SER A 172 -16.95 -1.94 -0.14
CA SER A 172 -17.95 -3.02 -0.19
C SER A 172 -19.40 -2.51 -0.21
N PHE A 173 -19.74 -1.55 0.65
CA PHE A 173 -21.10 -0.99 0.74
C PHE A 173 -21.42 0.00 -0.39
N ASN A 174 -20.42 0.53 -1.10
CA ASN A 174 -20.64 1.33 -2.31
C ASN A 174 -20.56 0.51 -3.60
N HIS A 175 -20.14 -0.75 -3.51
CA HIS A 175 -20.27 -1.72 -4.59
C HIS A 175 -21.71 -2.27 -4.63
N GLU A 176 -22.23 -2.52 -5.82
CA GLU A 176 -23.61 -2.95 -6.04
C GLU A 176 -24.02 -4.19 -5.20
N ASN A 177 -23.23 -5.28 -5.26
CA ASN A 177 -23.59 -6.54 -4.59
C ASN A 177 -22.55 -7.08 -3.58
N MET A 178 -21.36 -6.49 -3.44
CA MET A 178 -20.28 -7.06 -2.60
C MET A 178 -20.71 -7.19 -1.13
N HIS A 179 -21.36 -6.15 -0.59
CA HIS A 179 -21.85 -6.13 0.80
C HIS A 179 -22.87 -7.23 1.14
N LEU A 180 -23.54 -7.81 0.13
CA LEU A 180 -24.46 -8.92 0.33
C LEU A 180 -23.73 -10.18 0.78
N GLY A 181 -22.42 -10.25 0.59
CA GLY A 181 -21.59 -11.37 1.02
C GLY A 181 -21.90 -12.66 0.28
N ILE A 182 -22.51 -12.59 -0.91
CA ILE A 182 -22.87 -13.76 -1.70
C ILE A 182 -21.58 -14.38 -2.26
N PRO A 183 -21.30 -15.67 -1.97
CA PRO A 183 -20.10 -16.32 -2.46
C PRO A 183 -20.14 -16.49 -3.99
N CYS A 184 -18.96 -16.50 -4.61
CA CYS A 184 -18.82 -16.72 -6.05
C CYS A 184 -19.10 -18.16 -6.50
N ARG A 185 -19.05 -19.12 -5.56
CA ARG A 185 -19.29 -20.54 -5.82
C ARG A 185 -20.29 -21.06 -4.81
N ASP A 186 -21.27 -21.80 -5.31
CA ASP A 186 -22.24 -22.49 -4.46
C ASP A 186 -21.53 -23.43 -3.48
N GLY A 187 -22.02 -23.49 -2.25
CA GLY A 187 -21.43 -24.32 -1.19
C GLY A 187 -20.17 -23.76 -0.52
N THR A 188 -19.67 -22.58 -0.93
CA THR A 188 -18.58 -21.90 -0.23
C THR A 188 -19.11 -20.83 0.73
N PRO A 189 -18.44 -20.59 1.88
CA PRO A 189 -18.86 -19.53 2.78
C PRO A 189 -18.74 -18.16 2.10
N GLY A 190 -19.78 -17.35 2.25
CA GLY A 190 -19.77 -15.95 1.86
C GLY A 190 -18.92 -15.09 2.79
N PHE A 191 -18.72 -13.83 2.42
CA PHE A 191 -18.02 -12.84 3.24
C PHE A 191 -19.04 -11.89 3.86
N PRO A 192 -19.35 -11.98 5.17
CA PRO A 192 -20.28 -11.05 5.80
C PRO A 192 -19.89 -9.59 5.54
N ASN A 193 -20.86 -8.78 5.13
CA ASN A 193 -20.67 -7.38 4.72
C ASN A 193 -19.68 -7.19 3.55
N GLY A 194 -19.34 -8.25 2.81
CA GLY A 194 -18.39 -8.21 1.70
C GLY A 194 -16.97 -7.83 2.11
N THR A 195 -16.57 -8.10 3.35
CA THR A 195 -15.23 -7.78 3.87
C THR A 195 -14.59 -8.97 4.57
N THR A 196 -13.26 -9.04 4.57
CA THR A 196 -12.52 -10.06 5.33
C THR A 196 -11.13 -9.57 5.76
N ASN A 197 -10.65 -10.02 6.90
CA ASN A 197 -9.22 -9.96 7.19
C ASN A 197 -8.49 -10.97 6.27
N GLY A 198 -7.33 -10.59 5.73
CA GLY A 198 -6.58 -11.41 4.79
C GLY A 198 -6.18 -12.78 5.35
N ALA A 199 -5.51 -12.79 6.51
CA ALA A 199 -5.09 -14.03 7.17
C ALA A 199 -6.27 -14.92 7.60
N ALA A 200 -7.39 -14.31 8.04
CA ALA A 200 -8.61 -15.06 8.36
C ALA A 200 -9.21 -15.77 7.14
N TRP A 201 -9.08 -15.19 5.95
CA TRP A 201 -9.51 -15.83 4.72
C TRP A 201 -8.54 -16.94 4.31
N TYR A 202 -7.27 -16.59 4.11
CA TYR A 202 -6.17 -17.54 3.99
C TYR A 202 -4.82 -16.82 4.19
N PRO A 203 -3.90 -17.35 5.02
CA PRO A 203 -2.59 -16.74 5.20
C PRO A 203 -1.77 -16.69 3.90
N LEU A 204 -1.17 -15.53 3.64
CA LEU A 204 -0.42 -15.21 2.43
C LEU A 204 0.89 -14.53 2.80
N THR A 205 2.02 -15.17 2.48
CA THR A 205 3.35 -14.59 2.72
C THR A 205 3.84 -13.74 1.55
N GLY A 206 4.35 -12.55 1.84
CA GLY A 206 5.02 -11.68 0.87
C GLY A 206 4.06 -10.94 -0.07
N GLY A 207 2.90 -10.54 0.46
CA GLY A 207 1.90 -9.75 -0.25
C GLY A 207 2.27 -8.27 -0.35
N MET A 208 1.77 -7.62 -1.41
CA MET A 208 1.98 -6.18 -1.62
C MET A 208 1.23 -5.34 -0.59
N GLN A 209 0.06 -5.78 -0.16
CA GLN A 209 -0.81 -5.09 0.80
C GLN A 209 -0.09 -4.84 2.13
N ASP A 210 0.39 -5.91 2.76
CA ASP A 210 1.12 -5.82 4.04
C ASP A 210 2.42 -5.02 3.87
N TYR A 211 3.10 -5.15 2.73
CA TYR A 211 4.32 -4.41 2.45
C TYR A 211 4.09 -2.88 2.45
N ASN A 212 3.00 -2.43 1.83
CA ASN A 212 2.62 -1.02 1.79
C ASN A 212 2.42 -0.42 3.18
N TYR A 213 1.74 -1.16 4.06
CA TYR A 213 1.44 -0.69 5.40
C TYR A 213 2.68 -0.66 6.30
N VAL A 214 3.48 -1.73 6.27
CA VAL A 214 4.63 -1.90 7.17
C VAL A 214 5.82 -1.04 6.75
N TRP A 215 6.16 -0.99 5.47
CA TRP A 215 7.35 -0.25 5.00
C TRP A 215 7.03 1.11 4.40
N GLY A 216 5.83 1.31 3.85
CA GLY A 216 5.42 2.59 3.25
C GLY A 216 4.62 3.50 4.18
N GLY A 217 4.08 2.96 5.27
CA GLY A 217 3.06 3.65 6.08
C GLY A 217 1.75 3.89 5.32
N THR A 218 1.58 3.27 4.15
CA THR A 218 0.43 3.43 3.24
C THR A 218 -0.64 2.41 3.60
N MET A 219 -1.88 2.86 3.75
CA MET A 219 -3.00 1.95 4.02
C MET A 219 -3.50 1.33 2.71
N GLU A 220 -3.06 0.12 2.39
CA GLU A 220 -3.52 -0.63 1.22
C GLU A 220 -4.63 -1.62 1.56
N VAL A 221 -5.66 -1.69 0.71
CA VAL A 221 -6.73 -2.69 0.78
C VAL A 221 -6.77 -3.46 -0.55
N THR A 222 -6.95 -4.78 -0.46
CA THR A 222 -7.09 -5.67 -1.61
C THR A 222 -8.56 -5.82 -1.99
N PHE A 223 -8.90 -5.51 -3.23
CA PHE A 223 -10.27 -5.61 -3.74
C PHE A 223 -10.39 -6.75 -4.74
N GLU A 224 -11.07 -7.82 -4.33
CA GLU A 224 -11.54 -8.87 -5.21
C GLU A 224 -12.87 -8.41 -5.82
N ILE A 225 -12.84 -8.00 -7.09
CA ILE A 225 -13.95 -7.24 -7.71
C ILE A 225 -14.76 -8.05 -8.73
N SER A 226 -14.39 -9.31 -8.97
CA SER A 226 -15.06 -10.15 -9.93
C SER A 226 -14.86 -11.63 -9.62
N CYS A 227 -15.96 -12.40 -9.59
CA CYS A 227 -15.87 -13.86 -9.45
C CYS A 227 -15.14 -14.52 -10.63
N CYS A 228 -15.42 -14.06 -11.85
CA CYS A 228 -14.70 -14.48 -13.05
C CYS A 228 -13.39 -13.67 -13.16
N LYS A 229 -12.24 -14.35 -13.26
CA LYS A 229 -10.93 -13.71 -13.39
C LYS A 229 -10.77 -12.93 -14.69
N PHE A 230 -11.08 -13.57 -15.82
CA PHE A 230 -11.03 -12.96 -17.15
C PHE A 230 -12.39 -13.12 -17.86
N PRO A 231 -13.40 -12.31 -17.52
CA PRO A 231 -14.71 -12.35 -18.18
C PRO A 231 -14.62 -11.85 -19.63
N ARG A 232 -15.68 -12.05 -20.41
CA ARG A 232 -15.78 -11.48 -21.75
C ARG A 232 -15.92 -9.96 -21.68
N SER A 233 -15.32 -9.26 -22.62
CA SER A 233 -15.37 -7.81 -22.80
C SER A 233 -16.79 -7.23 -22.81
N THR A 234 -17.79 -8.01 -23.25
CA THR A 234 -19.21 -7.64 -23.20
C THR A 234 -19.74 -7.39 -21.78
N GLU A 235 -19.07 -7.91 -20.75
CA GLU A 235 -19.46 -7.72 -19.34
C GLU A 235 -18.82 -6.48 -18.70
N LEU A 236 -17.80 -5.87 -19.31
CA LEU A 236 -17.07 -4.72 -18.74
C LEU A 236 -17.99 -3.54 -18.36
N PRO A 237 -19.04 -3.18 -19.14
CA PRO A 237 -19.95 -2.11 -18.74
C PRO A 237 -20.64 -2.39 -17.40
N ARG A 238 -21.01 -3.65 -17.13
CA ARG A 238 -21.62 -4.08 -15.87
C ARG A 238 -20.61 -3.93 -14.73
N TYR A 239 -19.40 -4.48 -14.88
CA TYR A 239 -18.36 -4.36 -13.84
C TYR A 239 -18.03 -2.90 -13.51
N TRP A 240 -17.97 -2.02 -14.51
CA TRP A 240 -17.79 -0.59 -14.27
C TRP A 240 -18.94 0.01 -13.47
N GLN A 241 -20.19 -0.28 -13.84
CA GLN A 241 -21.37 0.20 -13.11
C GLN A 241 -21.35 -0.23 -11.64
N GLU A 242 -21.04 -1.50 -11.39
CA GLU A 242 -21.03 -2.11 -10.05
C GLU A 242 -19.94 -1.51 -9.14
N ASN A 243 -18.78 -1.16 -9.71
CA ASN A 243 -17.58 -0.75 -8.96
C ASN A 243 -17.35 0.77 -8.90
N ARG A 244 -17.88 1.56 -9.84
CA ARG A 244 -17.56 2.99 -10.00
C ARG A 244 -17.72 3.77 -8.69
N LYS A 245 -18.82 3.56 -7.96
CA LYS A 245 -19.06 4.26 -6.68
C LYS A 245 -18.03 3.86 -5.64
N GLY A 246 -17.79 2.56 -5.46
CA GLY A 246 -16.76 2.05 -4.53
C GLY A 246 -15.37 2.65 -4.81
N LEU A 247 -14.97 2.70 -6.07
CA LEU A 247 -13.69 3.30 -6.50
C LEU A 247 -13.60 4.79 -6.14
N LEU A 248 -14.63 5.58 -6.43
CA LEU A 248 -14.62 7.01 -6.17
C LEU A 248 -14.66 7.33 -4.67
N HIS A 249 -15.53 6.66 -3.92
CA HIS A 249 -15.68 6.88 -2.48
C HIS A 249 -14.43 6.48 -1.71
N PHE A 250 -13.78 5.37 -2.09
CA PHE A 250 -12.52 4.95 -1.48
C PHE A 250 -11.42 6.00 -1.67
N LEU A 251 -11.28 6.62 -2.85
CA LEU A 251 -10.31 7.70 -3.07
C LEU A 251 -10.52 8.88 -2.10
N GLY A 252 -11.77 9.18 -1.73
CA GLY A 252 -12.10 10.26 -0.81
C GLY A 252 -11.61 10.03 0.62
N GLU A 253 -11.42 8.78 1.03
CA GLU A 253 -11.02 8.42 2.40
C GLU A 253 -9.60 8.90 2.77
N VAL A 254 -8.78 9.25 1.77
CA VAL A 254 -7.46 9.86 1.99
C VAL A 254 -7.52 11.20 2.72
N HIS A 255 -8.68 11.86 2.70
CA HIS A 255 -8.91 13.16 3.35
C HIS A 255 -9.46 13.04 4.77
N LYS A 256 -9.31 11.88 5.43
CA LYS A 256 -9.67 11.69 6.83
C LYS A 256 -8.44 11.65 7.75
N GLY A 257 -8.68 11.75 9.04
CA GLY A 257 -7.64 11.67 10.07
C GLY A 257 -6.88 12.99 10.22
N VAL A 258 -5.56 12.92 10.15
CA VAL A 258 -4.66 14.03 10.45
C VAL A 258 -3.59 14.22 9.39
N LYS A 259 -3.21 15.46 9.13
CA LYS A 259 -2.03 15.81 8.33
C LYS A 259 -1.33 17.06 8.87
N GLY A 260 -0.08 17.27 8.50
CA GLY A 260 0.64 18.48 8.88
C GLY A 260 2.13 18.38 8.62
N PHE A 261 2.90 19.19 9.34
CA PHE A 261 4.36 19.23 9.21
C PHE A 261 5.08 18.86 10.51
N VAL A 262 6.24 18.21 10.37
CA VAL A 262 7.27 18.09 11.38
C VAL A 262 8.38 19.08 11.05
N LYS A 263 8.63 20.03 11.96
CA LYS A 263 9.60 21.11 11.78
C LYS A 263 10.45 21.34 13.02
N ASP A 264 11.59 21.98 12.87
CA ASP A 264 12.39 22.47 13.99
C ASP A 264 11.89 23.83 14.51
N SER A 265 12.50 24.31 15.59
CA SER A 265 12.21 25.63 16.18
C SER A 265 12.53 26.82 15.26
N SER A 266 13.26 26.60 14.17
CA SER A 266 13.60 27.59 13.15
C SER A 266 12.70 27.46 11.91
N ASN A 267 11.62 26.67 11.99
CA ASN A 267 10.66 26.39 10.92
C ASN A 267 11.26 25.63 9.71
N ASN A 268 12.42 24.98 9.87
CA ASN A 268 12.96 24.08 8.86
C ASN A 268 12.23 22.72 8.91
N PRO A 269 11.94 22.09 7.77
CA PRO A 269 11.33 20.76 7.75
C PRO A 269 12.30 19.70 8.29
N ILE A 270 11.77 18.74 9.05
CA ILE A 270 12.53 17.59 9.53
C ILE A 270 12.14 16.38 8.67
N PRO A 271 13.01 15.91 7.75
CA PRO A 271 12.72 14.77 6.90
C PRO A 271 12.89 13.45 7.65
N LYS A 272 12.11 12.43 7.26
CA LYS A 272 12.18 11.07 7.83
C LYS A 272 12.04 11.05 9.37
N ALA A 273 11.32 12.00 9.95
CA ALA A 273 10.93 11.92 11.35
C ALA A 273 9.99 10.72 11.51
N ALA A 274 10.31 9.83 12.44
CA ALA A 274 9.47 8.68 12.79
C ALA A 274 8.28 9.16 13.61
N LEU A 275 7.08 8.88 13.12
CA LEU A 275 5.80 9.25 13.69
C LEU A 275 5.04 7.99 14.10
N LYS A 276 4.38 8.05 15.25
CA LYS A 276 3.56 6.96 15.78
C LYS A 276 2.35 7.53 16.51
N ILE A 277 1.18 6.92 16.35
CA ILE A 277 0.02 7.24 17.18
C ILE A 277 0.13 6.40 18.45
N ARG A 278 0.03 7.05 19.62
CA ARG A 278 0.09 6.33 20.91
C ARG A 278 -0.96 5.23 20.94
N GLY A 279 -0.54 4.03 21.34
CA GLY A 279 -1.38 2.83 21.34
C GLY A 279 -1.45 2.08 20.01
N ARG A 280 -0.92 2.63 18.91
CA ARG A 280 -0.83 1.95 17.60
C ARG A 280 0.62 1.69 17.24
N ASP A 281 1.06 0.43 17.34
CA ASP A 281 2.46 0.06 17.08
C ASP A 281 2.79 -0.09 15.59
N MET A 282 2.62 1.00 14.84
CA MET A 282 3.03 1.10 13.45
C MET A 282 3.64 2.48 13.19
N THR A 283 4.90 2.51 12.75
CA THR A 283 5.63 3.75 12.49
C THR A 283 5.40 4.20 11.05
N PHE A 284 5.20 5.50 10.85
CA PHE A 284 5.18 6.16 9.54
C PHE A 284 6.13 7.36 9.57
N TYR A 285 6.45 7.95 8.43
CA TYR A 285 7.53 8.92 8.33
C TYR A 285 7.11 10.23 7.67
N SER A 286 7.77 11.32 8.07
CA SER A 286 7.63 12.61 7.38
C SER A 286 8.39 12.63 6.05
N THR A 287 7.87 13.38 5.07
CA THR A 287 8.51 13.56 3.75
C THR A 287 9.78 14.40 3.84
N LYS A 288 10.49 14.56 2.72
CA LYS A 288 11.62 15.50 2.59
C LYS A 288 11.25 16.96 2.97
N ARG A 289 9.97 17.32 2.87
CA ARG A 289 9.43 18.65 3.23
C ARG A 289 8.79 18.65 4.62
N GLY A 290 9.02 17.60 5.41
CA GLY A 290 8.47 17.43 6.75
C GLY A 290 6.98 17.12 6.77
N GLU A 291 6.33 16.88 5.64
CA GLU A 291 4.89 16.63 5.60
C GLU A 291 4.56 15.23 6.13
N PHE A 292 3.38 15.05 6.71
CA PHE A 292 2.85 13.74 7.05
C PHE A 292 1.33 13.71 6.90
N TRP A 293 0.80 12.50 6.74
CA TRP A 293 -0.63 12.19 6.73
C TRP A 293 -0.86 10.87 7.45
N ARG A 294 -1.97 10.76 8.16
CA ARG A 294 -2.43 9.51 8.75
C ARG A 294 -3.95 9.48 8.78
N ILE A 295 -4.52 8.47 8.12
CA ILE A 295 -5.97 8.23 8.17
C ILE A 295 -6.29 7.67 9.56
N LEU A 296 -7.28 8.29 10.21
CA LEU A 296 -7.79 7.91 11.52
C LEU A 296 -9.30 8.14 11.52
N LEU A 297 -10.01 7.36 12.32
CA LEU A 297 -11.45 7.58 12.56
C LEU A 297 -11.65 8.71 13.60
N PRO A 298 -12.88 9.22 13.76
CA PRO A 298 -13.15 10.25 14.77
C PRO A 298 -12.76 9.78 16.18
N GLY A 299 -12.03 10.63 16.91
CA GLY A 299 -11.46 10.26 18.20
C GLY A 299 -10.43 11.27 18.71
N SER A 300 -9.94 11.04 19.93
CA SER A 300 -8.84 11.80 20.54
C SER A 300 -7.56 10.99 20.51
N TYR A 301 -6.46 11.61 20.07
CA TYR A 301 -5.21 10.92 19.79
C TYR A 301 -4.00 11.70 20.30
N ILE A 302 -2.90 10.97 20.51
CA ILE A 302 -1.57 11.54 20.75
C ILE A 302 -0.65 11.04 19.66
N ILE A 303 0.00 11.96 18.95
CA ILE A 303 1.06 11.65 17.99
C ILE A 303 2.42 11.86 18.65
N GLU A 304 3.29 10.86 18.54
CA GLU A 304 4.66 10.88 19.03
C GLU A 304 5.62 11.00 17.85
N ALA A 305 6.57 11.93 17.93
CA ALA A 305 7.57 12.20 16.90
C ALA A 305 8.99 12.01 17.42
N ARG A 306 9.81 11.28 16.66
CA ARG A 306 11.23 11.04 16.93
C ARG A 306 12.05 11.31 15.68
N ALA A 307 13.18 11.98 15.85
CA ALA A 307 14.14 12.24 14.79
C ALA A 307 15.53 12.31 15.40
N GLU A 308 16.53 11.80 14.68
CA GLU A 308 17.92 11.86 15.12
C GLU A 308 18.36 13.31 15.33
N GLY A 309 19.06 13.58 16.44
CA GLY A 309 19.50 14.94 16.79
C GLY A 309 18.42 15.84 17.41
N TYR A 310 17.18 15.35 17.59
CA TYR A 310 16.09 16.09 18.22
C TYR A 310 15.56 15.39 19.47
N LYS A 311 15.06 16.18 20.43
CA LYS A 311 14.27 15.67 21.55
C LYS A 311 12.95 15.11 21.03
N GLN A 312 12.51 13.99 21.60
CA GLN A 312 11.18 13.45 21.32
C GLN A 312 10.11 14.50 21.61
N SER A 313 9.11 14.58 20.74
CA SER A 313 7.98 15.49 20.85
C SER A 313 6.68 14.70 20.80
N GLU A 314 5.64 15.22 21.45
CA GLU A 314 4.29 14.65 21.43
C GLU A 314 3.27 15.77 21.29
N ALA A 315 2.15 15.47 20.64
CA ALA A 315 1.04 16.41 20.47
C ALA A 315 -0.31 15.68 20.56
N GLU A 316 -1.22 16.26 21.34
CA GLU A 316 -2.62 15.87 21.41
C GLU A 316 -3.43 16.53 20.29
N PHE A 317 -4.35 15.78 19.68
CA PHE A 317 -5.26 16.30 18.66
C PHE A 317 -6.57 15.50 18.60
N ILE A 318 -7.59 16.09 18.01
CA ILE A 318 -8.91 15.49 17.85
C ILE A 318 -9.18 15.32 16.35
N VAL A 319 -9.64 14.12 15.96
CA VAL A 319 -10.15 13.84 14.62
C VAL A 319 -11.66 13.93 14.65
N THR A 320 -12.23 14.65 13.68
CA THR A 320 -13.69 14.78 13.51
C THR A 320 -14.14 14.08 12.23
N SER A 321 -15.45 13.91 12.05
CA SER A 321 -16.02 13.32 10.84
C SER A 321 -16.16 14.31 9.67
N GLN A 322 -15.96 15.61 9.89
CA GLN A 322 -16.27 16.66 8.92
C GLN A 322 -15.05 17.08 8.09
N GLU A 323 -13.92 17.32 8.76
CA GLU A 323 -12.70 17.85 8.12
C GLU A 323 -11.44 17.12 8.63
N VAL A 324 -10.43 17.07 7.77
CA VAL A 324 -9.10 16.54 8.14
C VAL A 324 -8.45 17.45 9.18
N THR A 325 -7.94 16.86 10.25
CA THR A 325 -7.26 17.61 11.30
C THR A 325 -5.89 18.07 10.84
N MET A 326 -5.60 19.36 11.02
CA MET A 326 -4.28 19.93 10.80
C MET A 326 -3.47 19.93 12.10
N GLN A 327 -2.40 19.13 12.16
CA GLN A 327 -1.53 19.05 13.34
C GLN A 327 -0.06 19.25 12.93
N ASN A 328 0.54 20.36 13.36
CA ASN A 328 1.97 20.58 13.18
C ASN A 328 2.73 20.15 14.44
N ILE A 329 3.94 19.62 14.26
CA ILE A 329 4.82 19.17 15.32
C ILE A 329 6.12 19.97 15.23
N THR A 330 6.47 20.64 16.32
CA THR A 330 7.76 21.30 16.46
C THR A 330 8.68 20.44 17.32
N MET A 331 9.88 20.16 16.84
CA MET A 331 10.91 19.42 17.57
C MET A 331 12.10 20.33 17.87
N TYR A 332 12.74 20.10 19.02
CA TYR A 332 13.88 20.91 19.48
C TYR A 332 15.16 20.08 19.41
N PRO A 333 16.27 20.64 18.91
CA PRO A 333 17.55 19.94 18.89
C PRO A 333 17.94 19.44 20.29
N THR A 334 18.46 18.22 20.35
CA THR A 334 19.15 17.72 21.55
C THR A 334 20.37 18.59 21.74
N ARG A 335 20.57 19.20 22.92
CA ARG A 335 21.74 20.06 23.16
C ARG A 335 23.00 19.25 22.85
N VAL A 336 23.74 19.66 21.82
CA VAL A 336 25.12 19.21 21.63
C VAL A 336 25.88 19.83 22.78
N VAL A 337 26.28 19.03 23.77
CA VAL A 337 27.38 19.44 24.63
C VAL A 337 28.60 19.44 23.72
N SER A 338 28.95 20.60 23.17
CA SER A 338 30.27 20.80 22.60
C SER A 338 31.25 20.58 23.74
N ASP A 339 31.95 19.46 23.73
CA ASP A 339 33.11 19.28 24.60
C ASP A 339 34.22 20.21 24.10
N GLN A 340 34.07 21.49 24.45
CA GLN A 340 35.12 22.48 24.46
C GLN A 340 35.45 22.78 25.92
N SER A 341 35.81 21.73 26.67
CA SER A 341 36.70 21.93 27.80
C SER A 341 38.14 21.95 27.26
N GLN A 342 38.52 23.09 26.68
CA GLN A 342 39.92 23.40 26.49
C GLN A 342 40.58 23.49 27.87
N VAL A 343 41.39 22.48 28.16
CA VAL A 343 42.38 22.51 29.25
C VAL A 343 43.36 23.63 28.93
N SER A 344 43.27 24.73 29.69
CA SER A 344 44.22 25.82 29.68
C SER A 344 45.42 25.50 30.59
N SER A 345 46.60 25.42 29.96
CA SER A 345 47.94 25.88 30.40
C SER A 345 48.51 25.52 31.80
N GLU A 346 49.62 24.76 31.76
CA GLU A 346 50.90 24.88 32.51
C GLU A 346 50.86 24.86 34.05
N GLY A 347 51.27 23.78 34.74
CA GLY A 347 52.65 23.38 35.11
C GLY A 347 52.71 23.14 36.65
N PRO A 348 53.80 22.71 37.32
CA PRO A 348 55.13 22.25 36.87
C PRO A 348 55.46 20.82 37.37
N TRP A 349 56.43 20.11 36.76
CA TRP A 349 57.48 19.29 37.43
C TRP A 349 58.31 18.62 36.32
N ASP A 350 59.32 19.34 35.84
CA ASP A 350 60.49 18.71 35.23
C ASP A 350 61.64 18.77 36.23
N LYS A 351 62.19 17.58 36.53
CA LYS A 351 63.58 17.24 36.90
C LYS A 351 63.59 16.05 37.85
N LEU A 352 64.15 14.93 37.41
CA LEU A 352 65.32 14.30 38.06
C LEU A 352 65.77 13.05 37.27
N LEU A 353 66.94 13.20 36.66
CA LEU A 353 68.07 12.27 36.57
C LEU A 353 68.04 11.08 35.61
N ASP A 354 68.81 11.30 34.55
CA ASP A 354 69.73 10.36 33.92
C ASP A 354 70.70 9.70 34.93
N ASN A 355 70.93 8.40 34.77
CA ASN A 355 72.17 7.68 35.10
C ASN A 355 72.08 6.26 34.52
N GLY A 356 72.86 6.02 33.46
CA GLY A 356 72.82 4.78 32.69
C GLY A 356 73.56 3.57 33.28
N GLN A 357 73.36 2.41 32.63
CA GLN A 357 74.44 1.48 32.27
C GLN A 357 73.91 0.36 31.34
N GLU A 358 74.70 0.06 30.31
CA GLU A 358 74.58 -1.07 29.37
C GLU A 358 74.55 -2.43 30.07
N ILE A 359 73.81 -3.42 29.52
CA ILE A 359 74.29 -4.77 29.12
C ILE A 359 73.29 -5.40 28.09
N ILE A 360 73.77 -5.78 26.90
CA ILE A 360 73.21 -6.79 25.96
C ILE A 360 74.24 -7.97 26.00
N PRO A 361 73.99 -9.28 25.72
CA PRO A 361 72.99 -9.87 24.81
C PRO A 361 72.43 -11.27 25.21
N THR A 362 71.48 -11.83 24.42
CA THR A 362 71.70 -13.06 23.62
C THR A 362 70.48 -13.43 22.76
N ALA A 363 70.75 -13.57 21.44
CA ALA A 363 70.25 -14.50 20.41
C ALA A 363 68.73 -14.86 20.39
N GLY A 364 67.93 -14.65 19.34
CA GLY A 364 68.14 -14.72 17.88
C GLY A 364 67.63 -16.08 17.33
N PRO A 365 67.18 -16.23 16.05
CA PRO A 365 66.65 -15.22 15.10
C PRO A 365 65.51 -15.72 14.13
N THR A 366 65.05 -14.80 13.26
CA THR A 366 64.57 -14.95 11.84
C THR A 366 63.21 -15.61 11.55
N VAL A 367 62.20 -15.04 10.87
CA VAL A 367 61.99 -14.13 9.69
C VAL A 367 61.81 -14.87 8.34
N SER A 368 60.72 -14.47 7.63
CA SER A 368 60.40 -14.59 6.17
C SER A 368 60.16 -15.99 5.59
N GLY A 369 59.30 -16.26 4.60
CA GLY A 369 58.59 -15.41 3.64
C GLY A 369 58.78 -15.98 2.21
N ASP A 370 57.67 -16.18 1.47
CA ASP A 370 57.50 -16.35 0.00
C ASP A 370 57.84 -17.65 -0.79
N SER A 371 56.77 -18.20 -1.39
CA SER A 371 56.43 -18.41 -2.83
C SER A 371 57.19 -19.35 -3.80
N SER A 372 56.39 -19.88 -4.77
CA SER A 372 56.70 -20.56 -6.07
C SER A 372 56.95 -22.09 -6.02
N THR A 373 56.62 -22.97 -6.98
CA THR A 373 55.84 -23.00 -8.25
C THR A 373 55.76 -24.47 -8.74
N ASP A 374 54.65 -24.83 -9.42
CA ASP A 374 54.50 -25.67 -10.64
C ASP A 374 54.73 -27.22 -10.76
N LEU A 375 53.65 -27.84 -11.27
CA LEU A 375 53.50 -28.83 -12.38
C LEU A 375 53.87 -30.33 -12.22
N ASN A 376 52.86 -31.24 -12.27
CA ASN A 376 52.40 -31.93 -13.50
C ASN A 376 51.39 -33.09 -13.27
N HIS A 377 50.37 -33.11 -14.14
CA HIS A 377 49.58 -34.21 -14.76
C HIS A 377 49.52 -35.64 -14.18
N LEU A 378 48.29 -36.18 -14.06
CA LEU A 378 47.80 -37.34 -14.82
C LEU A 378 46.26 -37.52 -14.71
N ASP A 379 45.66 -37.83 -15.86
CA ASP A 379 44.24 -38.01 -16.19
C ASP A 379 43.55 -39.18 -15.49
N THR A 380 42.23 -39.07 -15.31
CA THR A 380 41.27 -40.06 -15.83
C THR A 380 39.91 -39.41 -16.14
N ASN A 381 39.51 -39.52 -17.41
CA ASN A 381 38.15 -39.35 -17.92
C ASN A 381 37.15 -40.29 -17.23
N GLU A 382 35.94 -39.82 -16.97
CA GLU A 382 34.75 -40.65 -17.19
C GLU A 382 33.51 -39.80 -17.52
N LYS A 383 32.81 -40.25 -18.56
CA LYS A 383 31.68 -39.62 -19.24
C LYS A 383 30.43 -39.63 -18.36
N TYR A 384 29.68 -38.53 -18.37
CA TYR A 384 28.24 -38.57 -18.05
C TYR A 384 27.47 -38.74 -19.36
N ASP A 385 26.77 -39.87 -19.47
CA ASP A 385 25.82 -40.18 -20.53
C ASP A 385 24.39 -40.00 -19.99
N GLU A 386 23.50 -39.57 -20.89
CA GLU A 386 22.08 -39.35 -20.66
C GLU A 386 21.34 -40.67 -20.43
N SER A 387 20.40 -40.70 -19.48
CA SER A 387 19.16 -41.43 -19.69
C SER A 387 18.06 -40.93 -18.76
N ALA A 388 16.93 -40.63 -19.39
CA ALA A 388 15.71 -40.11 -18.82
C ALA A 388 15.08 -41.04 -17.77
N GLU A 389 14.55 -40.45 -16.70
CA GLU A 389 13.42 -41.01 -15.94
C GLU A 389 12.36 -39.93 -15.70
N LYS A 390 11.24 -40.12 -16.40
CA LYS A 390 9.94 -39.52 -16.12
C LYS A 390 9.48 -39.93 -14.72
N LEU A 391 9.02 -38.96 -13.92
CA LEU A 391 8.14 -39.21 -12.78
C LEU A 391 6.76 -38.59 -13.04
N PRO A 392 5.67 -39.28 -12.63
CA PRO A 392 4.35 -39.12 -13.24
C PRO A 392 3.47 -38.07 -12.56
N ALA A 393 2.48 -37.63 -13.33
CA ALA A 393 1.28 -36.96 -12.85
C ALA A 393 0.43 -37.88 -11.96
N ALA A 394 -0.17 -37.31 -10.92
CA ALA A 394 -1.30 -37.88 -10.17
C ALA A 394 -2.27 -36.71 -9.93
N SER A 395 -3.37 -36.59 -10.68
CA SER A 395 -4.62 -37.36 -10.67
C SER A 395 -5.53 -37.01 -9.49
N GLU A 396 -6.68 -36.46 -9.87
CA GLU A 396 -7.94 -36.35 -9.14
C GLU A 396 -8.29 -37.63 -8.37
N LEU A 397 -8.84 -37.47 -7.16
CA LEU A 397 -9.82 -38.39 -6.57
C LEU A 397 -10.77 -37.62 -5.65
N ASP A 398 -12.04 -37.59 -6.07
CA ASP A 398 -13.21 -37.52 -5.19
C ASP A 398 -13.39 -38.86 -4.46
N GLU A 399 -13.93 -38.83 -3.23
CA GLU A 399 -15.05 -39.68 -2.75
C GLU A 399 -15.27 -39.53 -1.22
N ASP A 400 -16.42 -38.97 -0.88
CA ASP A 400 -17.49 -39.49 -0.01
C ASP A 400 -17.31 -39.84 1.49
N GLU A 401 -18.23 -39.19 2.24
CA GLU A 401 -19.12 -39.75 3.27
C GLU A 401 -18.56 -40.10 4.67
N TYR A 402 -18.91 -39.27 5.66
CA TYR A 402 -19.29 -39.74 7.00
C TYR A 402 -20.33 -38.80 7.62
N ALA A 403 -21.57 -39.28 7.69
CA ALA A 403 -22.59 -38.79 8.61
C ALA A 403 -22.55 -39.65 9.89
N SER A 404 -22.44 -39.03 11.06
CA SER A 404 -23.29 -39.31 12.24
C SER A 404 -22.74 -38.67 13.53
N GLY A 405 -23.59 -37.85 14.15
CA GLY A 405 -23.94 -37.97 15.57
C GLY A 405 -23.03 -37.32 16.62
N ILE A 406 -23.71 -36.72 17.62
CA ILE A 406 -23.24 -36.11 18.89
C ILE A 406 -23.01 -34.60 18.71
N GLY A 407 -23.76 -33.70 19.34
CA GLY A 407 -24.49 -33.80 20.60
C GLY A 407 -24.21 -32.48 21.33
N SER A 408 -25.24 -31.65 21.42
CA SER A 408 -25.25 -30.31 22.02
C SER A 408 -24.47 -30.22 23.34
N SER A 409 -23.64 -29.19 23.52
CA SER A 409 -23.81 -28.24 24.63
C SER A 409 -22.87 -27.03 24.55
N LYS A 410 -23.43 -25.87 24.92
CA LYS A 410 -22.83 -24.67 25.54
C LYS A 410 -22.53 -23.41 24.70
N GLU A 411 -23.30 -22.39 25.10
CA GLU A 411 -22.90 -20.99 25.33
C GLU A 411 -22.72 -20.08 24.11
N GLU A 412 -23.87 -19.59 23.61
CA GLU A 412 -23.95 -18.35 22.85
C GLU A 412 -23.72 -17.14 23.78
N GLU A 413 -22.51 -16.59 23.79
CA GLU A 413 -22.32 -15.18 24.16
C GLU A 413 -22.66 -14.30 22.95
N LYS A 414 -23.87 -13.77 22.98
CA LYS A 414 -24.44 -12.88 21.98
C LYS A 414 -23.86 -11.47 22.13
N PHE A 415 -22.72 -11.19 21.52
CA PHE A 415 -22.24 -9.81 21.35
C PHE A 415 -23.09 -9.14 20.26
N LYS A 416 -24.17 -8.46 20.68
CA LYS A 416 -24.93 -7.55 19.81
C LYS A 416 -24.02 -6.38 19.43
N LEU A 417 -23.46 -6.40 18.21
CA LEU A 417 -23.03 -5.15 17.59
C LEU A 417 -24.26 -4.25 17.47
N ASN A 418 -24.20 -3.12 18.18
CA ASN A 418 -25.25 -2.11 18.16
C ASN A 418 -25.20 -1.42 16.79
N LEU A 419 -26.18 -1.70 15.93
CA LEU A 419 -26.30 -1.13 14.58
C LEU A 419 -26.51 0.40 14.55
N THR A 420 -26.45 1.07 15.71
CA THR A 420 -26.59 2.52 15.86
C THR A 420 -25.27 3.28 15.80
N ASP A 421 -24.11 2.60 15.82
CA ASP A 421 -22.79 3.26 15.78
C ASP A 421 -22.22 3.42 14.36
N LEU A 422 -22.92 2.89 13.35
CA LEU A 422 -22.71 3.26 11.94
C LEU A 422 -23.52 4.53 11.65
N ALA A 423 -23.10 5.64 12.25
CA ALA A 423 -23.52 6.96 11.79
C ALA A 423 -22.96 7.15 10.37
N PHE A 424 -23.77 6.79 9.38
CA PHE A 424 -23.53 7.15 7.99
C PHE A 424 -23.27 8.67 7.94
N PRO A 425 -22.12 9.14 7.45
CA PRO A 425 -21.96 10.55 7.20
C PRO A 425 -23.03 10.98 6.20
N PRO A 426 -23.56 12.21 6.31
CA PRO A 426 -24.52 12.72 5.35
C PRO A 426 -23.93 12.60 3.95
N THR A 427 -24.80 12.21 3.00
CA THR A 427 -24.47 12.24 1.58
C THR A 427 -23.81 13.57 1.22
N ALA A 428 -22.81 13.52 0.33
CA ALA A 428 -22.01 14.66 -0.10
C ALA A 428 -22.80 15.74 -0.90
N ASP A 429 -24.12 15.81 -0.72
CA ASP A 429 -24.98 16.90 -1.23
C ASP A 429 -24.88 18.17 -0.37
N ALA A 430 -24.23 18.10 0.80
CA ALA A 430 -24.14 19.22 1.75
C ALA A 430 -23.04 20.26 1.46
N VAL A 431 -22.20 20.10 0.43
CA VAL A 431 -21.13 21.08 0.09
C VAL A 431 -21.63 22.20 -0.84
N SER A 432 -22.93 22.32 -1.11
CA SER A 432 -23.47 23.39 -1.98
C SER A 432 -24.00 24.64 -1.27
N ALA A 433 -23.77 24.81 0.04
CA ALA A 433 -24.36 25.94 0.79
C ALA A 433 -23.40 26.57 1.81
N ALA A 434 -22.30 27.18 1.37
CA ALA A 434 -21.58 28.19 2.16
C ALA A 434 -20.61 29.01 1.30
N SER A 435 -21.12 29.98 0.55
CA SER A 435 -20.37 31.16 0.06
C SER A 435 -21.31 32.09 -0.72
N ILE A 436 -22.23 32.74 -0.02
CA ILE A 436 -22.83 33.99 -0.48
C ILE A 436 -22.63 35.00 0.65
N MET A 437 -21.62 35.86 0.49
CA MET A 437 -21.62 37.19 1.09
C MET A 437 -21.41 38.21 -0.02
N ASP A 438 -22.50 38.92 -0.27
CA ASP A 438 -22.71 40.25 -0.83
C ASP A 438 -21.53 41.07 -1.37
N GLY A 439 -21.76 41.67 -2.55
CA GLY A 439 -21.01 42.86 -2.98
C GLY A 439 -21.10 43.26 -4.45
N HIS A 440 -22.22 43.87 -4.85
CA HIS A 440 -22.37 44.86 -5.94
C HIS A 440 -22.31 44.46 -7.43
N ILE A 441 -23.52 44.23 -7.97
CA ILE A 441 -24.15 44.88 -9.15
C ILE A 441 -23.22 45.68 -10.09
N CYS A 442 -23.06 45.19 -11.33
CA CYS A 442 -23.18 46.04 -12.54
C CYS A 442 -23.62 45.20 -13.74
N LEU A 443 -24.91 45.31 -14.08
CA LEU A 443 -25.53 44.78 -15.29
C LEU A 443 -25.33 45.80 -16.42
N ILE A 444 -24.65 45.43 -17.51
CA ILE A 444 -24.84 46.07 -18.81
C ILE A 444 -25.00 44.99 -19.88
N TRP A 445 -26.17 45.03 -20.50
CA TRP A 445 -26.57 44.32 -21.71
C TRP A 445 -25.71 44.70 -22.92
N LEU A 446 -25.47 43.74 -23.83
CA LEU A 446 -25.67 43.95 -25.28
C LEU A 446 -25.73 42.61 -26.03
N ARG A 447 -26.79 42.48 -26.85
CA ARG A 447 -27.14 41.36 -27.71
C ARG A 447 -26.43 41.43 -29.07
N SER A 448 -26.45 40.27 -29.75
CA SER A 448 -26.38 40.04 -31.21
C SER A 448 -24.94 39.81 -31.73
N TYR A 449 -24.61 38.81 -32.55
CA TYR A 449 -25.30 38.29 -33.75
C TYR A 449 -24.87 36.87 -34.19
N CYS A 450 -25.75 36.23 -34.97
CA CYS A 450 -25.54 35.27 -36.08
C CYS A 450 -24.93 33.87 -35.86
N ALA A 451 -25.83 32.89 -36.01
CA ALA A 451 -25.57 31.52 -36.41
C ALA A 451 -25.00 31.41 -37.84
N VAL A 452 -24.06 30.49 -38.05
CA VAL A 452 -23.84 29.80 -39.33
C VAL A 452 -23.55 28.33 -39.02
N LEU A 453 -24.49 27.47 -39.43
CA LEU A 453 -24.35 26.02 -39.54
C LEU A 453 -23.61 25.70 -40.85
N ILE A 454 -22.51 24.96 -40.78
CA ILE A 454 -22.02 24.15 -41.91
C ILE A 454 -21.67 22.76 -41.38
N THR A 455 -22.46 21.79 -41.83
CA THR A 455 -22.19 20.35 -41.77
C THR A 455 -21.11 19.98 -42.78
N LEU A 456 -20.05 19.30 -42.35
CA LEU A 456 -19.20 18.50 -43.23
C LEU A 456 -18.78 17.21 -42.50
N SER A 457 -19.46 16.13 -42.86
CA SER A 457 -19.01 14.76 -42.69
C SER A 457 -17.89 14.47 -43.68
N LEU A 458 -16.83 13.78 -43.25
CA LEU A 458 -16.25 12.59 -43.90
C LEU A 458 -14.92 12.23 -43.21
N SER A 459 -14.95 11.09 -42.51
CA SER A 459 -13.99 9.97 -42.52
C SER A 459 -12.52 10.26 -42.86
N TRP A 460 -11.60 9.71 -42.06
CA TRP A 460 -10.31 9.04 -42.42
C TRP A 460 -9.86 8.27 -41.15
N ARG A 461 -10.06 6.94 -41.06
CA ARG A 461 -9.12 5.83 -41.39
C ARG A 461 -7.69 5.94 -40.83
N PHE A 462 -7.45 5.11 -39.80
CA PHE A 462 -6.28 4.27 -39.51
C PHE A 462 -4.99 4.50 -40.30
N TYR A 463 -3.88 4.64 -39.57
CA TYR A 463 -2.61 3.99 -39.91
C TYR A 463 -1.88 3.55 -38.63
N LEU A 464 -1.67 2.22 -38.59
CA LEU A 464 -0.64 1.39 -37.95
C LEU A 464 0.03 1.83 -36.63
#